data_AF-A0A7V8LPR5-F1
#
_entry.id   AF-A0A7V8LPR5-F1
#
_cell.length_a   1.000
_cell.length_b   1.000
_cell.length_c   1.000
_cell.angle_alpha   90.00
_cell.angle_beta   90.00
_cell.angle_gamma   90.00
#
_symmetry.space_group_name_H-M   'P 1'
#
loop_
_entity.id
_entity.type
_entity.pdbx_description
1 polymer ?
#
loop_
_entity_poly.entity_id
_entity_poly.type
_entity_poly.pdbx_seq_one_letter_code
_entity_poly.pdbx_strand_id
1 'polypeptide(L)'
;MDELISRIDELVDDESLDDWQYGWSDSMRWAPAGVELPSGVWDDQPDAELDSGWDYYPDTQVHVIPVEQVGEWMACLETLPPAERGDIQWYVVCFQCMMAGEHSVDCGCGNPSSERDSR
;
A
#
# COMPACT_ATOMS: atom_id res chain seq x y z
N MET A 1 36.20 -11.57 -21.22
CA MET A 1 35.02 -10.68 -21.28
C MET A 1 34.41 -10.76 -22.67
N ASP A 2 35.25 -10.74 -23.71
CA ASP A 2 34.87 -10.90 -25.13
C ASP A 2 34.19 -12.24 -25.46
N GLU A 3 34.59 -13.34 -24.84
CA GLU A 3 33.94 -14.66 -25.02
C GLU A 3 32.46 -14.65 -24.58
N LEU A 4 32.14 -13.91 -23.52
CA LEU A 4 30.78 -13.84 -22.98
C LEU A 4 29.89 -12.96 -23.87
N ILE A 5 30.46 -11.90 -24.43
CA ILE A 5 29.79 -11.01 -25.38
C ILE A 5 29.55 -11.74 -26.71
N SER A 6 30.54 -12.47 -27.21
CA SER A 6 30.41 -13.26 -28.43
C SER A 6 29.37 -14.37 -28.32
N ARG A 7 29.20 -14.96 -27.14
CA ARG A 7 28.14 -15.96 -26.88
C ARG A 7 26.74 -15.37 -26.75
N ILE A 8 26.64 -14.08 -26.42
CA ILE A 8 25.37 -13.37 -26.34
C ILE A 8 24.95 -12.94 -27.75
N ASP A 9 25.87 -12.41 -28.56
CA ASP A 9 25.58 -12.05 -29.95
C ASP A 9 25.13 -13.27 -30.77
N GLU A 10 25.79 -14.42 -30.61
CA GLU A 10 25.39 -15.67 -31.28
C GLU A 10 23.99 -16.17 -30.85
N LEU A 11 23.54 -15.84 -29.64
CA LEU A 11 22.20 -16.20 -29.14
C LEU A 11 21.12 -15.23 -29.60
N VAL A 12 21.48 -13.97 -29.84
CA VAL A 12 20.55 -12.89 -30.24
C VAL A 12 20.35 -12.86 -31.75
N ASP A 13 21.32 -13.31 -32.53
CA ASP A 13 21.27 -13.35 -34.01
C ASP A 13 20.56 -14.60 -34.56
N ASP A 14 19.98 -15.44 -33.69
CA ASP A 14 19.11 -16.54 -34.09
C ASP A 14 17.74 -15.97 -34.50
N GLU A 15 17.46 -15.94 -35.81
CA GLU A 15 16.20 -15.47 -36.42
C GLU A 15 14.93 -16.23 -35.92
N SER A 16 15.04 -17.18 -35.00
CA SER A 16 13.87 -17.79 -34.33
C SER A 16 13.29 -16.96 -33.18
N LEU A 17 13.90 -15.83 -32.83
CA LEU A 17 13.33 -14.81 -31.94
C LEU A 17 12.29 -13.91 -32.65
N ASP A 18 11.61 -14.43 -33.67
CA ASP A 18 10.39 -13.85 -34.18
C ASP A 18 9.40 -13.72 -33.01
N ASP A 19 9.20 -12.48 -32.58
CA ASP A 19 8.43 -11.98 -31.42
C ASP A 19 6.95 -12.45 -31.38
N TRP A 20 6.55 -13.27 -32.35
CA TRP A 20 5.21 -13.81 -32.59
C TRP A 20 5.07 -15.30 -32.28
N GLN A 21 6.16 -16.03 -32.03
CA GLN A 21 6.11 -17.47 -31.67
C GLN A 21 6.03 -17.73 -30.16
N TYR A 22 6.35 -16.74 -29.33
CA TYR A 22 6.13 -16.88 -27.90
C TYR A 22 4.66 -16.62 -27.58
N GLY A 23 3.98 -17.62 -27.01
CA GLY A 23 2.63 -17.48 -26.47
C GLY A 23 2.63 -16.62 -25.21
N TRP A 24 3.03 -15.35 -25.32
CA TRP A 24 2.87 -14.39 -24.25
C TRP A 24 1.37 -14.20 -24.06
N SER A 25 0.84 -14.87 -23.03
CA SER A 25 -0.42 -14.43 -22.46
C SER A 25 -0.14 -13.04 -21.93
N ASP A 26 -0.64 -12.03 -22.62
CA ASP A 26 -0.59 -10.65 -22.18
C ASP A 26 -1.05 -10.59 -20.71
N SER A 27 -0.08 -10.45 -19.79
CA SER A 27 -0.29 -10.43 -18.35
C SER A 27 -1.10 -9.22 -17.92
N MET A 28 -1.28 -8.23 -18.81
CA MET A 28 -2.15 -7.07 -18.60
C MET A 28 -3.62 -7.34 -18.97
N ARG A 29 -3.93 -8.54 -19.48
CA ARG A 29 -5.29 -8.95 -19.86
C ARG A 29 -6.06 -9.66 -18.75
N TRP A 30 -5.70 -9.43 -17.48
CA TRP A 30 -6.48 -9.94 -16.37
C TRP A 30 -7.71 -9.05 -16.14
N ALA A 31 -8.89 -9.60 -16.39
CA ALA A 31 -10.17 -9.02 -15.95
C ALA A 31 -10.90 -10.06 -15.09
N PRO A 32 -11.46 -9.66 -13.93
CA PRO A 32 -12.31 -10.54 -13.12
C PRO A 32 -13.47 -11.13 -13.93
N ALA A 33 -13.91 -12.34 -13.60
CA ALA A 33 -15.04 -12.98 -14.27
C ALA A 33 -16.31 -12.10 -14.19
N GLY A 34 -16.91 -11.79 -15.34
CA GLY A 34 -18.07 -10.91 -15.45
C GLY A 34 -17.75 -9.44 -15.76
N VAL A 35 -16.46 -9.08 -15.90
CA VAL A 35 -16.02 -7.76 -16.37
C VAL A 35 -15.53 -7.89 -17.80
N GLU A 36 -16.40 -7.56 -18.76
CA GLU A 36 -15.91 -7.26 -20.11
C GLU A 36 -15.23 -5.90 -20.08
N LEU A 37 -14.05 -5.79 -20.67
CA LEU A 37 -13.45 -4.49 -20.91
C LEU A 37 -14.43 -3.69 -21.81
N PRO A 38 -14.76 -2.44 -21.47
CA PRO A 38 -15.61 -1.61 -22.30
C PRO A 38 -15.11 -1.60 -23.76
N SER A 39 -16.04 -1.65 -24.72
CA SER A 39 -15.69 -1.49 -26.13
C SER A 39 -14.95 -0.15 -26.33
N GLY A 40 -13.78 -0.18 -26.97
CA GLY A 40 -12.99 1.01 -27.27
C GLY A 40 -11.89 1.37 -26.26
N VAL A 41 -11.59 0.51 -25.28
CA VAL A 41 -10.38 0.65 -24.41
C VAL A 41 -9.08 0.68 -25.21
N TRP A 42 -9.09 0.09 -26.40
CA TRP A 42 -7.95 0.00 -27.31
C TRP A 42 -8.13 0.84 -28.58
N ASP A 43 -9.21 1.63 -28.67
CA ASP A 43 -9.36 2.58 -29.76
C ASP A 43 -8.50 3.80 -29.41
N ASP A 44 -7.57 4.16 -30.30
CA ASP A 44 -6.73 5.37 -30.21
C ASP A 44 -7.64 6.62 -30.11
N GLN A 45 -8.03 6.96 -28.88
CA GLN A 45 -8.75 8.19 -28.60
C GLN A 45 -7.74 9.33 -28.48
N PRO A 46 -7.99 10.48 -29.13
CA PRO A 46 -7.10 11.64 -29.05
C PRO A 46 -6.98 12.12 -27.60
N ASP A 47 -5.76 12.52 -27.20
CA ASP A 47 -5.33 13.06 -25.90
C ASP A 47 -6.37 13.97 -25.21
N ALA A 48 -7.42 13.38 -24.64
CA ALA A 48 -8.24 14.04 -23.64
C ALA A 48 -7.48 13.98 -22.32
N GLU A 49 -7.62 14.99 -21.47
CA GLU A 49 -7.19 14.87 -20.09
C GLU A 49 -7.88 13.63 -19.52
N LEU A 50 -7.09 12.60 -19.21
CA LEU A 50 -7.57 11.39 -18.58
C LEU A 50 -8.31 11.84 -17.32
N ASP A 51 -9.64 11.75 -17.33
CA ASP A 51 -10.41 11.80 -16.11
C ASP A 51 -10.04 10.54 -15.34
N SER A 52 -9.04 10.68 -14.47
CA SER A 52 -8.65 9.65 -13.53
C SER A 52 -9.79 9.51 -12.54
N GLY A 53 -10.91 8.92 -12.98
CA GLY A 53 -12.13 8.64 -12.22
C GLY A 53 -11.94 7.66 -11.06
N TRP A 54 -10.70 7.50 -10.62
CA TRP A 54 -10.36 6.99 -9.31
C TRP A 54 -10.43 8.18 -8.35
N ASP A 55 -11.66 8.54 -7.96
CA ASP A 55 -11.83 9.25 -6.70
C ASP A 55 -11.29 8.30 -5.61
N TYR A 56 -10.01 8.47 -5.27
CA TYR A 56 -9.35 7.67 -4.25
C TYR A 56 -9.92 8.09 -2.90
N TYR A 57 -10.99 7.40 -2.51
CA TYR A 57 -11.48 7.35 -1.14
C TYR A 57 -10.86 6.09 -0.52
N PRO A 58 -9.65 6.17 0.08
CA PRO A 58 -9.15 5.04 0.84
C PRO A 58 -10.19 4.71 1.89
N ASP A 59 -10.48 3.41 2.09
CA ASP A 59 -11.30 2.98 3.21
C ASP A 59 -10.71 3.62 4.48
N THR A 60 -11.50 4.43 5.18
CA THR A 60 -11.08 5.02 6.45
C THR A 60 -10.73 3.89 7.42
N GLN A 61 -9.44 3.58 7.53
CA GLN A 61 -8.95 2.56 8.45
C GLN A 61 -9.02 3.14 9.86
N VAL A 62 -9.74 2.45 10.73
CA VAL A 62 -9.79 2.77 12.16
C VAL A 62 -8.81 1.86 12.88
N HIS A 63 -7.80 2.45 13.52
CA HIS A 63 -6.82 1.69 14.29
C HIS A 63 -7.23 1.56 15.75
N VAL A 64 -7.12 0.35 16.28
CA VAL A 64 -7.33 0.07 17.71
C VAL A 64 -5.98 -0.25 18.32
N ILE A 65 -5.51 0.62 19.21
CA ILE A 65 -4.17 0.58 19.78
C ILE A 65 -4.26 0.12 21.23
N PRO A 66 -3.63 -1.01 21.60
CA PRO A 66 -3.49 -1.38 23.01
C PRO A 66 -2.77 -0.28 23.80
N VAL A 67 -3.19 -0.05 25.05
CA VAL A 67 -2.55 0.86 26.02
C VAL A 67 -1.02 0.82 25.96
N GLU A 68 -0.47 -0.39 26.02
CA GLU A 68 0.96 -0.64 26.11
C GLU A 68 1.72 -0.29 24.81
N GLN A 69 1.02 -0.16 23.68
CA GLN A 69 1.57 0.17 22.37
C GLN A 69 1.38 1.64 21.97
N VAL A 70 0.73 2.47 22.80
CA VAL A 70 0.49 3.88 22.47
C VAL A 70 1.79 4.64 22.18
N GLY A 71 2.87 4.35 22.91
CA GLY A 71 4.17 4.98 22.67
C GLY A 71 4.76 4.64 21.29
N GLU A 72 4.69 3.36 20.89
CA GLU A 72 5.15 2.91 19.57
C GLU A 72 4.29 3.47 18.45
N TRP A 73 2.98 3.53 18.67
CA TRP A 73 2.04 4.14 17.74
C TRP A 73 2.30 5.64 17.54
N MET A 74 2.53 6.39 18.62
CA MET A 74 2.89 7.81 18.52
C MET A 74 4.20 8.00 17.76
N ALA A 75 5.23 7.19 18.04
CA ALA A 75 6.48 7.23 17.29
C ALA A 75 6.27 6.97 15.79
N CYS A 76 5.37 6.05 15.42
CA CYS A 76 4.98 5.82 14.04
C CYS A 76 4.29 7.06 13.42
N LEU A 77 3.29 7.61 14.11
CA LEU A 77 2.57 8.82 13.65
C LEU A 77 3.49 10.03 13.47
N GLU A 78 4.52 10.16 14.31
CA GLU A 78 5.51 11.23 14.21
C GLU A 78 6.34 11.17 12.92
N THR A 79 6.47 10.00 12.28
CA THR A 79 7.13 9.86 10.98
C THR A 79 6.30 10.36 9.80
N LEU A 80 5.00 10.52 9.97
CA LEU A 80 4.08 10.95 8.92
C LEU A 80 4.00 12.48 8.82
N PRO A 81 3.76 13.04 7.61
CA PRO A 81 3.41 14.45 7.43
C PRO A 81 2.18 14.85 8.27
N PRO A 82 2.07 16.11 8.71
CA PRO A 82 0.94 16.57 9.52
C PRO A 82 -0.43 16.38 8.87
N ALA A 83 -0.51 16.47 7.53
CA ALA A 83 -1.74 16.26 6.77
C ALA A 83 -2.25 14.82 6.96
N GLU A 84 -1.38 13.84 6.69
CA GLU A 84 -1.73 12.42 6.80
C GLU A 84 -1.97 11.99 8.25
N ARG A 85 -1.22 12.55 9.21
CA ARG A 85 -1.40 12.24 10.64
C ARG A 85 -2.79 12.61 11.17
N GLY A 86 -3.32 13.74 10.72
CA GLY A 86 -4.63 14.24 11.16
C GLY A 86 -5.81 13.44 10.62
N ASP A 87 -5.60 12.73 9.51
CA ASP A 87 -6.65 11.98 8.81
C ASP A 87 -6.80 10.54 9.33
N ILE A 88 -5.85 10.05 10.15
CA ILE A 88 -5.87 8.70 10.71
C ILE A 88 -6.76 8.66 11.97
N GLN A 89 -7.86 7.91 11.90
CA GLN A 89 -8.71 7.64 13.06
C GLN A 89 -8.13 6.50 13.90
N TRP A 90 -7.97 6.71 15.20
CA TRP A 90 -7.48 5.66 16.10
C TRP A 90 -7.97 5.82 17.54
N TYR A 91 -8.10 4.68 18.23
CA TYR A 91 -8.60 4.59 19.59
C TYR A 91 -7.64 3.79 20.45
N VAL A 92 -7.50 4.17 21.73
CA VAL A 92 -6.73 3.43 22.72
C VAL A 92 -7.67 2.52 23.50
N VAL A 93 -7.29 1.25 23.65
CA VAL A 93 -8.07 0.25 24.41
C VAL A 93 -7.22 -0.36 25.52
N CYS A 94 -7.77 -0.37 26.73
CA CYS A 94 -7.27 -1.18 27.82
C CYS A 94 -7.92 -2.57 27.79
N PHE A 95 -7.21 -3.57 27.27
CA PHE A 95 -7.75 -4.94 27.18
C PHE A 95 -7.94 -5.62 28.55
N GLN A 96 -7.42 -5.05 29.64
CA GLN A 96 -7.67 -5.56 30.99
C GLN A 96 -9.10 -5.28 31.47
N CYS A 97 -9.61 -4.06 31.23
CA CYS A 97 -10.94 -3.63 31.68
C CYS A 97 -11.90 -3.31 30.53
N MET A 98 -11.46 -3.46 29.29
CA MET A 98 -12.17 -3.18 28.05
C MET A 98 -12.60 -1.70 27.88
N MET A 99 -11.98 -0.79 28.63
CA MET A 99 -12.21 0.64 28.46
C MET A 99 -11.51 1.16 27.20
N ALA A 100 -12.20 1.98 26.43
CA ALA A 100 -11.69 2.63 25.23
C ALA A 100 -11.76 4.14 25.35
N GLY A 101 -10.83 4.84 24.69
CA GLY A 101 -10.84 6.30 24.58
C GLY A 101 -10.16 6.77 23.29
N GLU A 102 -10.50 8.00 22.87
CA GLU A 102 -9.89 8.64 21.72
C GLU A 102 -8.49 9.13 22.11
N HIS A 103 -7.46 8.58 21.45
CA HIS A 103 -6.03 8.87 21.64
C HIS A 103 -5.43 8.56 23.02
N SER A 104 -6.22 8.37 24.08
CA SER A 104 -5.76 7.95 25.40
C SER A 104 -6.88 7.27 26.21
N VAL A 105 -6.52 6.52 27.25
CA VAL A 105 -7.49 5.90 28.18
C VAL A 105 -6.98 5.97 29.61
N ASP A 106 -7.80 6.52 30.51
CA ASP A 106 -7.54 6.61 31.95
C ASP A 106 -8.45 5.66 32.73
N CYS A 107 -8.05 4.39 32.76
CA CYS A 107 -8.83 3.31 33.38
C CYS A 107 -8.30 2.88 34.75
N GLY A 108 -7.24 3.50 35.26
CA GLY A 108 -6.57 3.12 36.51
C GLY A 108 -5.95 1.72 36.55
N CYS A 109 -6.04 0.94 35.45
CA CYS A 109 -5.45 -0.39 35.34
C CYS A 109 -3.91 -0.36 35.18
N GLY A 110 -3.32 0.84 35.13
CA GLY A 110 -1.91 1.10 34.85
C GLY A 110 -1.69 1.29 33.34
N ASN A 111 -1.62 2.56 32.89
CA ASN A 111 -1.35 2.92 31.50
C ASN A 111 -0.43 4.15 31.43
N PRO A 112 0.71 4.04 30.72
CA PRO A 112 1.92 3.46 31.31
C PRO A 112 2.30 4.25 32.57
N SER A 113 2.85 3.59 33.59
CA SER A 113 3.36 4.32 34.76
C SER A 113 4.36 5.37 34.29
N SER A 114 4.12 6.63 34.63
CA SER A 114 5.03 7.76 34.37
C SER A 114 6.31 7.69 35.21
N GLU A 115 6.72 6.50 35.66
CA GLU A 115 7.97 6.26 36.42
C GLU A 115 9.20 6.22 35.50
N ARG A 116 9.24 7.10 34.50
CA ARG A 116 10.47 7.52 33.81
C ARG A 116 10.64 9.03 33.92
N ASP A 117 10.41 9.58 35.11
CA ASP A 117 11.00 10.85 35.51
C ASP A 117 12.42 10.54 36.05
N SER A 118 13.33 10.24 35.12
CA SER A 118 14.73 10.00 35.43
C SER A 118 15.40 11.34 35.74
N ARG A 119 15.60 11.57 37.05
CA ARG A 119 16.46 12.61 37.61
C ARG A 119 17.91 12.50 37.16
#